data_AF-A0A941T6B6-F1
#
_entry.id   AF-A0A941T6B6-F1
#
_cell.length_a   1.000
_cell.length_b   1.000
_cell.length_c   1.000
_cell.angle_alpha   90.00
_cell.angle_beta   90.00
_cell.angle_gamma   90.00
#
_symmetry.space_group_name_H-M   'P 1'
#
loop_
_entity.id
_entity.type
_entity.pdbx_description
1 polymer ?
#
loop_
_entity_poly.entity_id
_entity_poly.type
_entity_poly.pdbx_seq_one_letter_code
_entity_poly.pdbx_strand_id
1 'polypeptide(L)'
;MSQSSFWRAAALSSLLLGSSATWAGDGHDHGEAAPAPAAAALPRFAAVSDDFELVGVLNGQRLTLYLDHAADNRPVTDGELTLELGGQQVKVSSHGVGEFEADLTEPLSDGETSIMATITAQGQSDLLTGVLDVHSEDAEHEHAVASGRVVVLGGGAAVLGVGVLAWALRRRTRTNGALRGAA
;
A
#
# COMPACT_ATOMS: atom_id res chain seq x y z
N MET A 1 -50.58 83.85 29.62
CA MET A 1 -50.83 84.84 28.55
C MET A 1 -49.72 84.72 27.52
N SER A 2 -50.09 84.67 26.23
CA SER A 2 -49.27 84.65 25.00
C SER A 2 -48.41 83.41 24.74
N GLN A 3 -48.78 82.45 23.88
CA GLN A 3 -48.97 82.51 22.42
C GLN A 3 -47.82 83.21 21.67
N SER A 4 -46.99 82.44 20.93
CA SER A 4 -47.04 82.42 19.46
C SER A 4 -45.96 81.49 18.86
N SER A 5 -46.44 80.56 18.04
CA SER A 5 -45.70 79.66 17.16
C SER A 5 -44.79 80.38 16.16
N PHE A 6 -43.66 79.76 15.82
CA PHE A 6 -43.04 79.94 14.50
C PHE A 6 -42.52 78.60 13.97
N TRP A 7 -43.21 78.10 12.94
CA TRP A 7 -42.78 77.01 12.08
C TRP A 7 -41.46 77.35 11.39
N ARG A 8 -40.50 76.44 11.41
CA ARG A 8 -39.57 76.24 10.30
C ARG A 8 -39.41 74.75 10.04
N ALA A 9 -39.60 74.42 8.78
CA ALA A 9 -39.66 73.08 8.24
C ALA A 9 -38.28 72.45 8.06
N ALA A 10 -38.33 71.12 8.03
CA ALA A 10 -37.45 70.19 7.33
C ALA A 10 -36.01 70.02 7.83
N ALA A 11 -35.80 68.91 8.54
CA ALA A 11 -34.58 68.13 8.40
C ALA A 11 -34.98 66.65 8.26
N LEU A 12 -34.72 66.10 7.07
CA LEU A 12 -34.78 64.67 6.78
C LEU A 12 -33.78 63.95 7.71
N SER A 13 -34.28 63.10 8.61
CA SER A 13 -33.43 62.10 9.28
C SER A 13 -33.69 60.74 8.65
N SER A 14 -32.76 60.38 7.78
CA SER A 14 -32.66 59.12 7.05
C SER A 14 -32.62 57.92 8.00
N LEU A 15 -33.61 57.04 7.90
CA LEU A 15 -33.59 55.72 8.52
C LEU A 15 -32.69 54.82 7.68
N LEU A 16 -31.39 54.77 8.01
CA LEU A 16 -30.45 53.81 7.44
C LEU A 16 -30.73 52.43 8.05
N LEU A 17 -31.58 51.66 7.37
CA LEU A 17 -31.61 50.20 7.54
C LEU A 17 -30.24 49.68 7.11
N GLY A 18 -29.41 49.32 8.08
CA GLY A 18 -28.18 48.56 7.84
C GLY A 18 -28.55 47.15 7.39
N SER A 19 -28.77 46.99 6.07
CA SER A 19 -28.68 45.68 5.43
C SER A 19 -27.20 45.31 5.42
N SER A 20 -26.76 44.60 6.46
CA SER A 20 -25.47 43.93 6.44
C SER A 20 -25.45 43.02 5.22
N ALA A 21 -24.71 43.40 4.18
CA ALA A 21 -24.32 42.49 3.14
C ALA A 21 -23.46 41.43 3.83
N THR A 22 -24.05 40.29 4.17
CA THR A 22 -23.30 39.11 4.57
C THR A 22 -22.56 38.65 3.33
N TRP A 23 -21.31 39.07 3.23
CA TRP A 23 -20.37 38.51 2.29
C TRP A 23 -20.13 37.07 2.74
N ALA A 24 -20.75 36.11 2.07
CA ALA A 24 -20.26 34.75 2.10
C ALA A 24 -18.89 34.82 1.42
N GLY A 25 -17.82 34.82 2.23
CA GLY A 25 -16.45 34.71 1.72
C GLY A 25 -16.30 33.41 0.92
N ASP A 26 -15.22 33.33 0.13
CA ASP A 26 -14.87 32.12 -0.61
C ASP A 26 -15.06 30.90 0.28
N GLY A 27 -15.99 30.02 -0.13
CA GLY A 27 -16.23 28.77 0.57
C GLY A 27 -14.88 28.09 0.73
N HIS A 28 -14.52 27.74 1.96
CA HIS A 28 -13.27 27.06 2.25
C HIS A 28 -13.15 25.89 1.30
N ASP A 29 -12.21 26.01 0.37
CA ASP A 29 -11.66 24.91 -0.38
C ASP A 29 -11.30 23.85 0.66
N HIS A 30 -12.15 22.85 0.79
CA HIS A 30 -11.79 21.63 1.49
C HIS A 30 -10.82 20.95 0.55
N GLY A 31 -9.59 21.47 0.51
CA GLY A 31 -8.50 20.89 -0.23
C GLY A 31 -8.49 19.42 0.16
N GLU A 32 -8.87 18.58 -0.79
CA GLU A 32 -8.89 17.13 -0.65
C GLU A 32 -7.42 16.73 -0.47
N ALA A 33 -6.94 16.78 0.78
CA ALA A 33 -5.69 16.15 1.13
C ALA A 33 -5.88 14.68 0.77
N ALA A 34 -5.04 14.17 -0.12
CA ALA A 34 -5.10 12.77 -0.52
C ALA A 34 -5.17 11.89 0.74
N PRO A 35 -6.10 10.92 0.79
CA PRO A 35 -6.24 10.08 1.97
C PRO A 35 -4.89 9.44 2.30
N ALA A 36 -4.49 9.52 3.56
CA ALA A 36 -3.30 8.83 4.01
C ALA A 36 -3.47 7.33 3.72
N PRO A 37 -2.42 6.63 3.26
CA PRO A 37 -2.50 5.20 3.03
C PRO A 37 -2.89 4.51 4.34
N ALA A 38 -3.89 3.63 4.27
CA ALA A 38 -4.28 2.79 5.40
C ALA A 38 -3.09 1.88 5.77
N ALA A 39 -2.84 1.71 7.07
CA ALA A 39 -1.85 0.73 7.51
C ALA A 39 -2.31 -0.67 7.12
N ALA A 40 -1.39 -1.48 6.58
CA ALA A 40 -1.65 -2.87 6.25
C ALA A 40 -2.10 -3.64 7.51
N ALA A 41 -3.12 -4.50 7.35
CA ALA A 41 -3.58 -5.36 8.43
C ALA A 41 -2.55 -6.47 8.70
N LEU A 42 -2.32 -6.79 9.97
CA LEU A 42 -1.46 -7.91 10.34
C LEU A 42 -2.03 -9.25 9.86
N PRO A 43 -1.18 -10.19 9.38
CA PRO A 43 -1.57 -11.55 9.06
C PRO A 43 -2.22 -12.24 10.24
N ARG A 44 -3.29 -13.00 9.98
CA ARG A 44 -4.06 -13.71 11.00
C ARG A 44 -4.65 -15.00 10.47
N PHE A 45 -4.92 -15.93 11.37
CA PHE A 45 -5.68 -17.15 11.07
C PHE A 45 -6.81 -17.32 12.09
N ALA A 46 -7.80 -18.10 11.69
CA ALA A 46 -8.78 -18.69 12.60
C ALA A 46 -8.80 -20.21 12.39
N ALA A 47 -8.84 -20.96 13.48
CA ALA A 47 -9.04 -22.41 13.49
C ALA A 47 -10.18 -22.69 14.46
N VAL A 48 -11.18 -23.47 14.02
CA VAL A 48 -12.45 -23.61 14.75
C VAL A 48 -12.84 -25.09 14.83
N SER A 49 -13.35 -25.49 15.98
CA SER A 49 -14.03 -26.76 16.24
C SER A 49 -15.44 -26.51 16.78
N ASP A 50 -16.15 -27.57 17.17
CA ASP A 50 -17.49 -27.44 17.77
C ASP A 50 -17.44 -26.69 19.11
N ASP A 51 -16.37 -26.87 19.89
CA ASP A 51 -16.26 -26.36 21.26
C ASP A 51 -15.36 -25.11 21.37
N PHE A 52 -14.39 -24.94 20.46
CA PHE A 52 -13.32 -23.95 20.59
C PHE A 52 -13.05 -23.18 19.30
N GLU A 53 -12.63 -21.93 19.46
CA GLU A 53 -12.08 -21.09 18.41
C GLU A 53 -10.69 -20.60 18.84
N LEU A 54 -9.72 -20.73 17.94
CA LEU A 54 -8.36 -20.21 18.11
C LEU A 54 -8.09 -19.18 17.03
N VAL A 55 -7.86 -17.93 17.43
CA VAL A 55 -7.45 -16.84 16.55
C VAL A 55 -5.99 -16.51 16.80
N GLY A 56 -5.16 -16.53 15.76
CA GLY A 56 -3.77 -16.11 15.84
C GLY A 56 -3.50 -14.85 15.03
N VAL A 57 -2.70 -13.94 15.58
CA VAL A 57 -2.27 -12.69 14.92
C VAL A 57 -0.74 -12.64 14.92
N LEU A 58 -0.16 -12.56 13.74
CA LEU A 58 1.30 -12.50 13.56
C LEU A 58 1.76 -11.06 13.39
N ASN A 59 2.68 -10.63 14.24
CA ASN A 59 3.38 -9.34 14.14
C ASN A 59 4.90 -9.60 14.06
N GLY A 60 5.41 -9.65 12.83
CA GLY A 60 6.79 -10.07 12.58
C GLY A 60 7.01 -11.52 13.00
N GLN A 61 7.74 -11.72 14.09
CA GLN A 61 8.00 -13.05 14.68
C GLN A 61 7.17 -13.32 15.94
N ARG A 62 6.36 -12.36 16.39
CA ARG A 62 5.50 -12.54 17.54
C ARG A 62 4.12 -13.02 17.10
N LEU A 63 3.71 -14.17 17.62
CA LEU A 63 2.38 -14.72 17.41
C LEU A 63 1.58 -14.62 18.70
N THR A 64 0.53 -13.80 18.68
CA THR A 64 -0.44 -13.72 19.78
C THR A 64 -1.66 -14.56 19.43
N LEU A 65 -2.14 -15.34 20.40
CA LEU A 65 -3.17 -16.36 20.21
C LEU A 65 -4.30 -16.11 21.23
N TYR A 66 -5.54 -16.16 20.76
CA TYR A 66 -6.76 -16.01 21.55
C TYR A 66 -7.58 -17.29 21.42
N LEU A 67 -7.84 -17.95 22.55
CA LEU A 67 -8.58 -19.19 22.66
C LEU A 67 -9.90 -18.90 23.37
N ASP A 68 -10.99 -19.01 22.61
CA ASP A 68 -12.34 -18.73 23.05
C ASP A 68 -13.25 -19.96 22.86
N HIS A 69 -14.37 -19.97 23.57
CA HIS A 69 -15.44 -20.93 23.31
C HIS A 69 -16.19 -20.55 22.04
N ALA A 70 -16.34 -21.49 21.10
CA ALA A 70 -16.97 -21.20 19.80
C ALA A 70 -18.44 -20.75 19.92
N ALA A 71 -19.14 -21.19 20.96
CA ALA A 71 -20.56 -20.91 21.15
C ALA A 71 -20.86 -19.45 21.55
N ASP A 72 -19.97 -18.82 22.32
CA ASP A 72 -20.23 -17.52 22.97
C ASP A 72 -19.02 -16.57 23.03
N ASN A 73 -17.89 -16.96 22.43
CA ASN A 73 -16.67 -16.17 22.30
C ASN A 73 -16.07 -15.72 23.65
N ARG A 74 -16.41 -16.39 24.75
CA ARG A 74 -15.77 -16.14 26.06
C ARG A 74 -14.41 -16.85 26.11
N PRO A 75 -13.40 -16.26 26.77
CA PRO A 75 -12.08 -16.85 26.84
C PRO A 75 -12.11 -18.18 27.60
N VAL A 76 -11.35 -19.15 27.10
CA VAL A 76 -11.21 -20.46 27.74
C VAL A 76 -10.30 -20.34 28.96
N THR A 77 -10.81 -20.72 30.12
CA THR A 77 -10.04 -20.78 31.37
C THR A 77 -9.26 -22.07 31.48
N ASP A 78 -8.02 -22.01 31.98
CA ASP A 78 -7.17 -23.18 32.26
C ASP A 78 -6.99 -24.14 31.07
N GLY A 79 -6.98 -23.59 29.84
CA GLY A 79 -6.71 -24.35 28.63
C GLY A 79 -5.21 -24.59 28.41
N GLU A 80 -4.86 -25.78 27.94
CA GLU A 80 -3.54 -26.08 27.40
C GLU A 80 -3.59 -26.04 25.87
N LEU A 81 -2.55 -25.47 25.25
CA LEU A 81 -2.43 -25.31 23.81
C LEU A 81 -1.10 -25.90 23.35
N THR A 82 -1.17 -26.78 22.35
CA THR A 82 -0.03 -27.17 21.53
C THR A 82 -0.25 -26.63 20.12
N LEU A 83 0.75 -25.97 19.55
CA LEU A 83 0.65 -25.36 18.22
C LEU A 83 1.71 -25.92 17.28
N GLU A 84 1.31 -26.23 16.05
CA GLU A 84 2.19 -26.51 14.93
C GLU A 84 1.93 -25.54 13.78
N LEU A 85 3.02 -24.98 13.24
CA LEU A 85 3.03 -24.12 12.06
C LEU A 85 3.80 -24.84 10.95
N GLY A 86 3.17 -25.11 9.81
CA GLY A 86 3.82 -25.82 8.70
C GLY A 86 4.34 -27.23 9.07
N GLY A 87 3.72 -27.87 10.06
CA GLY A 87 4.16 -29.17 10.61
C GLY A 87 5.34 -29.09 11.59
N GLN A 88 5.76 -27.90 12.00
CA GLN A 88 6.76 -27.70 13.06
C GLN A 88 6.09 -27.22 14.33
N GLN A 89 6.37 -27.91 15.44
CA GLN A 89 5.85 -27.52 16.75
C GLN A 89 6.48 -26.22 17.24
N VAL A 90 5.62 -25.31 17.70
CA VAL A 90 5.98 -24.00 18.23
C VAL A 90 5.66 -23.97 19.72
N LYS A 91 6.62 -23.49 20.52
CA LYS A 91 6.42 -23.33 21.95
C LYS A 91 5.53 -22.12 22.21
N VAL A 92 4.37 -22.37 22.81
CA VAL A 92 3.46 -21.33 23.29
C VAL A 92 3.59 -21.17 24.80
N SER A 93 3.36 -19.96 25.29
CA SER A 93 3.31 -19.63 26.71
C SER A 93 1.98 -18.93 27.01
N SER A 94 1.30 -19.32 28.10
CA SER A 94 0.12 -18.60 28.55
C SER A 94 0.50 -17.21 29.06
N HIS A 95 -0.27 -16.21 28.66
CA HIS A 95 -0.08 -14.80 29.02
C HIS A 95 -1.28 -14.21 29.76
N GLY A 96 -2.45 -14.83 29.63
CA GLY A 96 -3.69 -14.45 30.30
C GLY A 96 -4.75 -15.53 30.13
N VAL A 97 -5.97 -15.24 30.61
CA VAL A 97 -7.11 -16.17 30.42
C VAL A 97 -7.48 -16.19 28.94
N GLY A 98 -7.41 -17.36 28.31
CA GLY A 98 -7.60 -17.51 26.87
C GLY A 98 -6.49 -16.88 26.01
N GLU A 99 -5.43 -16.33 26.59
CA GLU A 99 -4.37 -15.64 25.85
C GLU A 99 -3.05 -16.40 25.92
N PHE A 100 -2.44 -16.63 24.76
CA PHE A 100 -1.13 -17.25 24.63
C PHE A 100 -0.23 -16.44 23.69
N GLU A 101 1.08 -16.58 23.86
CA GLU A 101 2.09 -15.97 23.02
C GLU A 101 3.15 -17.00 22.61
N ALA A 102 3.63 -16.86 21.38
CA ALA A 102 4.83 -17.54 20.89
C ALA A 102 5.74 -16.54 20.17
N ASP A 103 7.03 -16.62 20.46
CA ASP A 103 8.06 -15.95 19.65
C ASP A 103 8.65 -17.00 18.69
N LEU A 104 8.51 -16.75 17.39
CA LEU A 104 9.08 -17.58 16.33
C LEU A 104 10.58 -17.32 16.24
N THR A 105 11.39 -18.38 16.10
CA THR A 105 12.85 -18.26 15.94
C THR A 105 13.23 -17.58 14.63
N GLU A 106 12.42 -17.75 13.60
CA GLU A 106 12.60 -17.18 12.26
C GLU A 106 11.23 -16.66 11.75
N PRO A 107 11.22 -15.62 10.91
CA PRO A 107 9.99 -15.19 10.24
C PRO A 107 9.38 -16.31 9.38
N LEU A 108 8.06 -16.32 9.26
CA LEU A 108 7.39 -17.20 8.29
C LEU A 108 7.70 -16.74 6.87
N SER A 109 7.84 -17.71 5.96
CA SER A 109 7.96 -17.46 4.53
C SER A 109 6.68 -16.84 3.97
N ASP A 110 6.83 -16.12 2.86
CA ASP A 110 5.71 -15.63 2.06
C ASP A 110 4.83 -16.79 1.56
N GLY A 111 3.51 -16.62 1.64
CA GLY A 111 2.48 -17.58 1.27
C GLY A 111 1.73 -18.21 2.45
N GLU A 112 1.05 -19.33 2.15
CA GLU A 112 0.22 -20.04 3.11
C GLU A 112 1.05 -20.98 4.00
N THR A 113 0.83 -20.88 5.31
CA THR A 113 1.36 -21.78 6.34
C THR A 113 0.20 -22.53 6.99
N SER A 114 0.26 -23.87 7.00
CA SER A 114 -0.76 -24.68 7.68
C SER A 114 -0.68 -24.51 9.19
N ILE A 115 -1.84 -24.47 9.84
CA ILE A 115 -1.98 -24.39 11.29
C ILE A 115 -2.62 -25.66 11.79
N MET A 116 -2.03 -26.25 12.81
CA MET A 116 -2.64 -27.32 13.58
C MET A 116 -2.47 -27.02 15.07
N ALA A 117 -3.57 -27.02 15.80
CA ALA A 117 -3.58 -26.73 17.22
C ALA A 117 -4.33 -27.84 17.97
N THR A 118 -3.71 -28.35 19.03
CA THR A 118 -4.38 -29.27 19.95
C THR A 118 -4.69 -28.51 21.22
N ILE A 119 -5.98 -28.43 21.55
CA ILE A 119 -6.48 -27.81 22.77
C ILE A 119 -6.78 -28.91 23.78
N THR A 120 -6.42 -28.71 25.03
CA THR A 120 -6.91 -29.52 26.15
C THR A 120 -7.53 -28.61 27.18
N ALA A 121 -8.83 -28.73 27.41
CA ALA A 121 -9.55 -27.94 28.40
C ALA A 121 -10.71 -28.77 28.97
N GLN A 122 -11.03 -28.57 30.25
CA GLN A 122 -12.14 -29.24 30.93
C GLN A 122 -12.13 -30.79 30.82
N GLY A 123 -10.94 -31.39 30.67
CA GLY A 123 -10.78 -32.85 30.51
C GLY A 123 -11.08 -33.39 29.11
N GLN A 124 -11.33 -32.52 28.13
CA GLN A 124 -11.49 -32.86 26.73
C GLN A 124 -10.27 -32.37 25.94
N SER A 125 -9.93 -33.09 24.86
CA SER A 125 -8.91 -32.68 23.90
C SER A 125 -9.51 -32.58 22.52
N ASP A 126 -9.16 -31.53 21.79
CA ASP A 126 -9.70 -31.19 20.48
C ASP A 126 -8.60 -30.74 19.53
N LEU A 127 -8.76 -31.04 18.24
CA LEU A 127 -7.82 -30.72 17.17
C LEU A 127 -8.42 -29.69 16.22
N LEU A 128 -7.82 -28.52 16.18
CA LEU A 128 -8.22 -27.40 15.35
C LEU A 128 -7.22 -27.26 14.19
N THR A 129 -7.73 -27.01 12.99
CA THR A 129 -6.90 -26.76 11.80
C THR A 129 -7.27 -25.45 11.13
N GLY A 130 -6.28 -24.80 10.53
CA GLY A 130 -6.44 -23.51 9.86
C GLY A 130 -5.29 -23.23 8.90
N VAL A 131 -5.30 -22.03 8.33
CA VAL A 131 -4.26 -21.55 7.42
C VAL A 131 -3.93 -20.11 7.79
N LEU A 132 -2.64 -19.81 7.93
CA LEU A 132 -2.12 -18.47 8.07
C LEU A 132 -1.48 -18.05 6.75
N ASP A 133 -2.03 -17.02 6.14
CA ASP A 133 -1.52 -16.47 4.89
C ASP A 133 -0.67 -15.21 5.18
N VAL A 134 0.61 -15.24 4.76
CA VAL A 134 1.57 -14.16 4.95
C VAL A 134 1.97 -13.62 3.58
N HIS A 135 1.59 -12.39 3.25
CA HIS A 135 2.05 -11.70 2.04
C HIS A 135 2.86 -10.46 2.42
N SER A 136 4.09 -10.39 1.94
CA SER A 136 5.04 -9.31 2.16
C SER A 136 4.81 -8.21 1.12
N GLU A 137 4.45 -6.99 1.55
CA GLU A 137 4.27 -5.85 0.62
C GLU A 137 5.58 -5.45 -0.10
N ASP A 138 6.73 -5.94 0.35
CA ASP A 138 8.04 -5.70 -0.26
C ASP A 138 8.20 -6.36 -1.65
N ALA A 139 7.43 -7.41 -1.95
CA ALA A 139 7.51 -8.10 -3.23
C ALA A 139 6.98 -7.28 -4.43
N GLU A 140 6.15 -6.25 -4.18
CA GLU A 140 5.56 -5.44 -5.25
C GLU A 140 6.45 -4.25 -5.67
N HIS A 141 7.50 -3.91 -4.91
CA HIS A 141 8.37 -2.77 -5.21
C HIS A 141 9.62 -3.10 -6.06
N GLU A 142 9.95 -4.38 -6.28
CA GLU A 142 11.14 -4.75 -7.08
C GLU A 142 10.91 -4.75 -8.61
N HIS A 143 9.66 -4.67 -9.09
CA HIS A 143 9.38 -4.73 -10.53
C HIS A 143 9.17 -3.37 -11.22
N ALA A 144 9.24 -2.23 -10.51
CA ALA A 144 8.93 -0.91 -11.08
C ALA A 144 10.14 -0.09 -11.59
N VAL A 145 11.39 -0.55 -11.44
CA VAL A 145 12.59 0.24 -11.86
C VAL A 145 13.65 -0.59 -12.60
N ALA A 146 13.28 -1.28 -13.69
CA ALA A 146 14.27 -1.76 -14.64
C ALA A 146 13.76 -1.88 -16.09
N SER A 147 12.95 -0.92 -16.57
CA SER A 147 12.65 -0.81 -18.00
C SER A 147 12.80 0.63 -18.47
N GLY A 148 14.06 1.06 -18.61
CA GLY A 148 14.38 2.43 -19.00
C GLY A 148 15.84 2.63 -19.41
N ARG A 149 16.53 1.59 -19.89
CA ARG A 149 17.82 1.77 -20.60
C ARG A 149 17.62 1.37 -22.05
N VAL A 150 17.13 2.32 -22.83
CA VAL A 150 17.21 2.23 -24.30
C VAL A 150 18.69 2.33 -24.67
N VAL A 151 19.33 1.19 -24.92
CA VAL A 151 20.66 1.15 -25.54
C VAL A 151 20.48 1.41 -27.03
N VAL A 152 20.62 2.68 -27.45
CA VAL A 152 20.79 3.01 -28.86
C VAL A 152 22.25 2.76 -29.24
N LEU A 153 22.58 1.53 -29.60
CA LEU A 153 23.80 1.19 -30.34
C LEU A 153 23.41 0.61 -31.69
N GLY A 154 22.99 1.50 -32.59
CA GLY A 154 22.60 1.14 -33.95
C GLY A 154 22.57 2.38 -34.84
N GLY A 155 23.74 2.86 -35.27
CA GLY A 155 23.81 4.05 -36.13
C GLY A 155 25.22 4.47 -36.54
N GLY A 156 26.07 3.53 -36.96
CA GLY A 156 27.48 3.86 -37.30
C GLY A 156 28.05 3.20 -38.55
N ALA A 157 27.29 2.37 -39.28
CA ALA A 157 27.83 1.59 -40.41
C ALA A 157 27.26 1.95 -41.79
N ALA A 158 26.36 2.95 -41.90
CA ALA A 158 25.74 3.32 -43.17
C ALA A 158 26.40 4.53 -43.88
N VAL A 159 27.36 5.22 -43.27
CA VAL A 159 28.01 6.41 -43.86
C VAL A 159 29.33 6.09 -44.57
N LEU A 160 29.99 4.96 -44.29
CA LEU A 160 31.27 4.61 -44.92
C LEU A 160 31.15 3.98 -46.31
N GLY A 161 29.98 3.46 -46.69
CA GLY A 161 29.77 2.83 -48.00
C GLY A 161 29.70 3.83 -49.17
N VAL A 162 29.10 5.00 -48.96
CA VAL A 162 28.90 6.01 -50.02
C VAL A 162 30.21 6.74 -50.37
N GLY A 163 31.07 6.98 -49.38
CA GLY A 163 32.37 7.64 -49.60
C GLY A 163 33.35 6.83 -50.45
N VAL A 164 33.41 5.51 -50.22
CA VAL A 164 34.31 4.61 -50.97
C VAL A 164 33.86 4.45 -52.42
N LEU A 165 32.54 4.37 -52.67
CA LEU A 165 32.01 4.26 -54.04
C LEU A 165 32.23 5.55 -54.86
N ALA A 166 32.04 6.72 -54.24
CA ALA A 166 32.29 8.01 -54.89
C ALA A 166 33.79 8.23 -55.20
N TRP A 167 34.71 7.80 -54.32
CA TRP A 167 36.14 7.88 -54.57
C TRP A 167 36.61 6.93 -55.69
N ALA A 168 36.08 5.70 -55.72
CA ALA A 168 36.42 4.72 -56.75
C ALA A 168 35.97 5.17 -58.17
N LEU A 169 34.77 5.76 -58.28
CA LEU A 169 34.27 6.31 -59.54
C LEU A 169 35.08 7.53 -60.02
N ARG A 170 35.58 8.36 -59.10
CA ARG A 170 36.40 9.55 -59.41
C ARG A 170 37.83 9.21 -59.85
N ARG A 171 38.38 8.05 -59.44
CA ARG A 171 39.68 7.55 -59.95
C ARG A 171 39.59 7.04 -61.39
N ARG A 172 38.51 6.33 -61.74
CA ARG A 172 38.33 5.77 -63.09
C ARG A 172 38.21 6.84 -64.19
N THR A 173 37.69 8.02 -63.86
CA THR A 173 37.57 9.13 -64.82
C THR A 173 38.84 9.98 -64.96
N ARG A 174 39.85 9.79 -64.09
CA ARG A 174 41.15 10.48 -64.20
C ARG A 174 42.23 9.68 -64.94
N THR A 175 42.04 8.38 -65.14
CA THR A 175 42.97 7.54 -65.92
C THR A 175 42.56 7.32 -67.38
N ASN A 176 41.39 7.79 -67.80
CA ASN A 176 40.94 7.75 -69.21
C ASN A 176 41.00 9.10 -69.93
N GLY A 177 41.67 10.11 -69.34
CA GLY A 177 41.85 11.45 -69.92
C GLY A 177 43.22 11.70 -70.56
N ALA A 178 44.08 10.70 -70.67
CA ALA A 178 45.38 10.80 -71.32
C ALA A 178 45.46 9.78 -72.46
N LEU A 179 44.68 10.00 -73.51
CA LEU A 179 44.87 9.47 -74.88
C LEU A 179 43.74 10.05 -75.75
N ARG A 180 43.81 11.35 -76.04
CA ARG A 180 43.24 11.99 -77.24
C ARG A 180 43.57 13.49 -77.25
N GLY A 181 44.54 13.84 -78.10
CA GLY A 181 44.59 15.16 -78.75
C GLY A 181 45.75 16.06 -78.36
N ALA A 182 46.85 16.00 -79.12
CA ALA A 182 47.48 17.18 -79.72
C ALA A 182 48.52 16.74 -80.77
N ALA A 183 48.26 17.17 -82.01
CA ALA A 183 49.15 17.44 -83.14
C ALA A 183 50.29 16.46 -83.47
#